data_AF-A0A5E4BGL4-F1
#
_entry.id   AF-A0A5E4BGL4-F1
#
_cell.length_a   1.000
_cell.length_b   1.000
_cell.length_c   1.000
_cell.angle_alpha   90.00
_cell.angle_beta   90.00
_cell.angle_gamma   90.00
#
_symmetry.space_group_name_H-M   'P 1'
#
loop_
_entity.id
_entity.type
_entity.pdbx_description
1 polymer ?
#
loop_
_entity_poly.entity_id
_entity_poly.type
_entity_poly.pdbx_seq_one_letter_code
_entity_poly.pdbx_strand_id
1 'polypeptide(L)'
;MVIPPDLPWLSIQLPYLIDGPHRITQSNAILRYLARKHNLCGETEEEKIRVDILENQAMDSRMQLGRLCYNPDFVGLPMVLGEAGPKFLHSHQHYSYMSYPQKEKLKPEFLEGLPEKMKLYSQFLGKHPWFAGEKITFVDFIAYDVLDQHRLFEPKCLDAFPNLKDFMSRFEGLRKISDYMKSSRFLPRPIFAKMAHWNKK
;
A
#
# COMPACT_ATOMS: atom_id res chain seq x y z
N MET A 1 -17.00 15.71 5.83
CA MET A 1 -17.22 14.96 4.57
C MET A 1 -18.70 14.64 4.52
N VAL A 2 -19.43 15.19 3.54
CA VAL A 2 -20.87 14.94 3.39
C VAL A 2 -21.01 13.78 2.41
N ILE A 3 -21.55 12.65 2.87
CA ILE A 3 -21.84 11.50 1.99
C ILE A 3 -23.08 11.88 1.17
N PRO A 4 -23.04 11.77 -0.16
CA PRO A 4 -24.20 12.04 -1.00
C PRO A 4 -25.38 11.13 -0.60
N PRO A 5 -26.61 11.68 -0.45
CA PRO A 5 -27.77 10.94 0.06
C PRO A 5 -28.28 9.83 -0.87
N ASP A 6 -27.79 9.78 -2.11
CA ASP A 6 -28.18 8.86 -3.18
C ASP A 6 -27.28 7.62 -3.31
N LEU A 7 -26.26 7.48 -2.45
CA LEU A 7 -25.39 6.32 -2.43
C LEU A 7 -26.07 5.16 -1.63
N PRO A 8 -26.29 3.97 -2.24
CA PRO A 8 -27.00 2.86 -1.58
C PRO A 8 -26.22 2.36 -0.36
N TRP A 9 -26.87 2.12 0.79
CA TRP A 9 -26.30 1.80 2.12
C TRP A 9 -25.02 0.93 2.19
N LEU A 10 -24.73 0.10 1.18
CA LEU A 10 -23.42 -0.55 0.94
C LEU A 10 -22.24 0.43 0.66
N SER A 11 -22.48 1.73 0.58
CA SER A 11 -21.61 2.77 0.03
C SER A 11 -20.75 3.54 1.04
N ILE A 12 -20.67 3.10 2.30
CA ILE A 12 -19.89 3.80 3.35
C ILE A 12 -18.37 3.62 3.15
N GLN A 13 -17.96 2.79 2.17
CA GLN A 13 -16.57 2.46 1.93
C GLN A 13 -15.84 3.52 1.09
N LEU A 14 -14.62 3.84 1.49
CA LEU A 14 -13.65 4.58 0.68
C LEU A 14 -12.60 3.61 0.08
N PRO A 15 -12.10 3.86 -1.14
CA PRO A 15 -12.52 4.91 -2.07
C PRO A 15 -13.86 4.61 -2.77
N TYR A 16 -14.48 5.65 -3.33
CA TYR A 16 -15.60 5.56 -4.26
C TYR A 16 -15.36 6.38 -5.53
N LEU A 17 -16.00 5.98 -6.64
CA LEU A 17 -16.03 6.69 -7.91
C LEU A 17 -17.48 6.96 -8.33
N ILE A 18 -17.73 8.18 -8.80
CA ILE A 18 -18.98 8.62 -9.41
C ILE A 18 -18.68 9.00 -10.87
N ASP A 19 -19.24 8.24 -11.82
CA ASP A 19 -19.13 8.51 -13.27
C ASP A 19 -20.52 8.42 -13.91
N GLY A 20 -21.18 9.57 -14.07
CA GLY A 20 -22.56 9.66 -14.53
C GLY A 20 -23.52 8.86 -13.64
N PRO A 21 -24.25 7.86 -14.18
CA PRO A 21 -25.15 7.01 -13.40
C PRO A 21 -24.41 5.96 -12.56
N HIS A 22 -23.12 5.71 -12.80
CA HIS A 22 -22.38 4.68 -12.09
C HIS A 22 -21.86 5.18 -10.73
N ARG A 23 -22.08 4.37 -9.69
CA ARG A 23 -21.59 4.54 -8.32
C ARG A 23 -20.79 3.28 -7.97
N ILE A 24 -19.47 3.40 -7.82
CA ILE A 24 -18.57 2.24 -7.66
C ILE A 24 -17.74 2.41 -6.39
N THR A 25 -17.72 1.41 -5.52
CA THR A 25 -16.83 1.31 -4.36
C THR A 25 -15.82 0.18 -4.57
N GLN A 26 -14.87 0.00 -3.65
CA GLN A 26 -13.70 -0.90 -3.75
C GLN A 26 -12.67 -0.44 -4.78
N SER A 27 -11.43 -0.24 -4.34
CA SER A 27 -10.35 0.30 -5.17
C SER A 27 -10.12 -0.52 -6.45
N ASN A 28 -10.13 -1.84 -6.34
CA ASN A 28 -9.87 -2.74 -7.48
C ASN A 28 -11.03 -2.73 -8.47
N ALA A 29 -12.28 -2.64 -8.00
CA ALA A 29 -13.44 -2.53 -8.88
C ALA A 29 -13.44 -1.19 -9.65
N ILE A 30 -13.07 -0.09 -8.97
CA ILE A 30 -12.89 1.23 -9.58
C ILE A 30 -11.78 1.18 -10.64
N LEU A 31 -10.62 0.60 -10.33
CA LEU A 31 -9.50 0.48 -11.27
C LEU A 31 -9.89 -0.36 -12.49
N ARG A 32 -10.52 -1.53 -12.30
CA ARG A 32 -11.00 -2.37 -13.41
C ARG A 32 -12.06 -1.67 -14.26
N TYR A 33 -12.95 -0.87 -13.67
CA TYR A 33 -13.92 -0.06 -14.42
C TYR A 33 -13.24 0.94 -15.35
N LEU A 34 -12.30 1.73 -14.82
CA LEU A 34 -11.52 2.68 -15.62
C LEU A 34 -10.67 1.95 -16.67
N ALA A 35 -10.09 0.80 -16.32
CA ALA A 35 -9.29 -0.01 -17.23
C ALA A 35 -10.10 -0.46 -18.46
N ARG A 36 -11.33 -0.96 -18.24
CA ARG A 36 -12.22 -1.36 -19.34
C ARG A 36 -12.61 -0.18 -20.24
N LYS A 37 -12.84 1.00 -19.66
CA LYS A 37 -13.18 2.22 -20.42
C LYS A 37 -12.05 2.69 -21.33
N HIS A 38 -10.81 2.33 -21.02
CA HIS A 38 -9.60 2.82 -21.69
C HIS A 38 -8.74 1.71 -22.32
N ASN A 39 -9.25 0.47 -22.42
CA ASN A 39 -8.53 -0.68 -22.97
C ASN A 39 -7.19 -0.96 -22.26
N LEU A 40 -7.18 -0.90 -20.92
CA LEU A 40 -6.01 -1.18 -20.06
C LEU A 40 -6.17 -2.50 -19.30
N CYS A 41 -6.91 -3.46 -19.86
CA CYS A 41 -7.02 -4.83 -19.33
C CYS A 41 -6.14 -5.78 -20.14
N GLY A 42 -5.82 -6.94 -19.59
CA GLY A 42 -5.20 -8.02 -20.36
C GLY A 42 -6.12 -8.46 -21.52
N GLU A 43 -5.55 -8.59 -22.71
CA GLU A 43 -6.24 -8.97 -23.93
C GLU A 43 -6.20 -10.50 -24.10
N THR A 44 -5.04 -11.11 -23.83
CA THR A 44 -4.85 -12.57 -23.90
C THR A 44 -5.17 -13.25 -22.57
N GLU A 45 -5.38 -14.57 -22.59
CA GLU A 45 -5.59 -15.33 -21.36
C GLU A 45 -4.38 -15.28 -20.44
N GLU A 46 -3.17 -15.33 -21.00
CA GLU A 46 -1.93 -15.19 -20.24
C GLU A 46 -1.83 -13.82 -19.56
N GLU A 47 -2.15 -12.74 -20.27
CA GLU A 47 -2.16 -11.39 -19.69
C GLU A 47 -3.20 -11.27 -18.56
N LYS A 48 -4.39 -11.87 -18.72
CA LYS A 48 -5.44 -11.88 -17.68
C LYS A 48 -4.99 -12.64 -16.43
N ILE A 49 -4.40 -13.83 -16.60
CA ILE A 49 -3.84 -14.61 -15.50
C ILE A 49 -2.78 -13.78 -14.76
N ARG A 50 -1.89 -13.12 -15.49
CA ARG A 50 -0.85 -12.29 -14.88
C ARG A 50 -1.42 -11.10 -14.12
N VAL A 51 -2.43 -10.43 -14.68
CA VAL A 51 -3.17 -9.33 -14.04
C VAL A 51 -3.85 -9.81 -12.75
N ASP A 52 -4.55 -10.94 -12.78
CA ASP A 52 -5.31 -11.42 -11.62
C ASP A 52 -4.39 -11.88 -10.48
N ILE A 53 -3.28 -12.58 -10.80
CA ILE A 53 -2.25 -12.94 -9.80
C ILE A 53 -1.70 -11.68 -9.14
N LEU A 54 -1.28 -10.71 -9.94
CA LEU A 54 -0.57 -9.55 -9.43
C LEU A 54 -1.49 -8.57 -8.69
N GLU A 55 -2.76 -8.42 -9.09
CA GLU A 55 -3.73 -7.63 -8.35
C GLU A 55 -3.90 -8.14 -6.91
N ASN A 56 -4.06 -9.46 -6.74
CA ASN A 56 -4.22 -10.07 -5.43
C ASN A 56 -2.91 -10.04 -4.62
N GLN A 57 -1.78 -10.38 -5.24
CA GLN A 57 -0.47 -10.34 -4.57
C GLN A 57 -0.09 -8.92 -4.12
N ALA A 58 -0.44 -7.91 -4.90
CA ALA A 58 -0.24 -6.51 -4.53
C ALA A 58 -1.12 -6.09 -3.34
N MET A 59 -2.37 -6.58 -3.27
CA MET A 59 -3.24 -6.33 -2.12
C MET A 59 -2.66 -6.95 -0.85
N ASP A 60 -2.16 -8.19 -0.92
CA ASP A 60 -1.51 -8.84 0.21
C ASP A 60 -0.27 -8.06 0.69
N SER A 61 0.58 -7.62 -0.25
CA SER A 61 1.75 -6.78 0.05
C SER A 61 1.36 -5.45 0.72
N ARG A 62 0.31 -4.78 0.24
CA ARG A 62 -0.24 -3.55 0.86
C ARG A 62 -0.74 -3.81 2.26
N MET A 63 -1.49 -4.89 2.46
CA MET A 63 -2.05 -5.26 3.76
C MET A 63 -0.95 -5.61 4.76
N GLN A 64 0.13 -6.28 4.34
CA GLN A 64 1.27 -6.56 5.21
C GLN A 64 1.97 -5.27 5.67
N LEU A 65 2.28 -4.35 4.75
CA LEU A 65 2.90 -3.07 5.10
C LEU A 65 1.96 -2.22 5.97
N GLY A 66 0.68 -2.16 5.63
CA GLY A 66 -0.34 -1.47 6.42
C GLY A 66 -0.43 -2.02 7.83
N ARG A 67 -0.59 -3.34 8.00
CA ARG A 67 -0.63 -3.98 9.33
C ARG A 67 0.59 -3.63 10.17
N LEU A 68 1.78 -3.66 9.56
CA LEU A 68 3.01 -3.25 10.22
C LEU A 68 2.93 -1.78 10.66
N CYS A 69 2.58 -0.85 9.77
CA CYS A 69 2.57 0.58 10.04
C CYS A 69 1.47 1.04 11.02
N TYR A 70 0.38 0.29 11.18
CA TYR A 70 -0.67 0.55 12.19
C TYR A 70 -0.47 -0.24 13.49
N ASN A 71 0.55 -1.10 13.58
CA ASN A 71 0.81 -1.86 14.78
C ASN A 71 1.38 -0.94 15.88
N PRO A 72 0.83 -0.94 17.11
CA PRO A 72 1.39 -0.17 18.23
C PRO A 72 2.85 -0.52 18.57
N ASP A 73 3.30 -1.71 18.22
CA ASP A 73 4.67 -2.21 18.42
C ASP A 73 5.59 -1.90 17.21
N PHE A 74 5.18 -1.03 16.28
CA PHE A 74 5.92 -0.70 15.04
C PHE A 74 7.28 -0.01 15.29
N VAL A 75 7.32 0.92 16.23
CA VAL A 75 8.55 1.49 16.81
C VAL A 75 8.27 1.53 18.30
N GLY A 76 9.15 0.96 19.13
CA GLY A 76 9.04 1.03 20.59
C GLY A 76 8.99 2.47 21.09
N LEU A 77 7.84 3.14 20.98
CA LEU A 77 7.61 4.44 21.58
C LEU A 77 7.52 4.20 23.08
N PRO A 78 8.33 4.89 23.90
CA PRO A 78 8.13 4.84 25.34
C PRO A 78 6.73 5.38 25.58
N MET A 79 5.90 4.54 26.20
CA MET A 79 4.64 4.99 26.76
C MET A 79 5.00 6.07 27.77
N VAL A 80 4.82 7.35 27.42
CA VAL A 80 4.87 8.42 28.41
C VAL A 80 3.65 8.19 29.29
N LEU A 81 3.87 7.52 30.42
CA LEU A 81 2.89 7.42 31.49
C LEU A 81 2.58 8.88 31.87
N GLY A 82 1.39 9.35 31.49
CA GLY A 82 0.86 10.60 32.00
C GLY A 82 0.93 10.55 33.51
N GLU A 83 1.43 11.63 34.11
CA GLU A 83 1.66 11.75 35.54
C GLU A 83 0.43 11.26 36.31
N ALA A 84 0.63 10.18 37.08
CA ALA A 84 -0.39 9.65 37.96
C ALA A 84 -0.71 10.72 39.01
N GLY A 85 -1.96 11.20 39.00
CA GLY A 85 -2.54 11.93 40.13
C GLY A 85 -2.50 11.11 41.43
N PRO A 86 -2.73 11.75 42.60
CA PRO A 86 -2.29 11.21 43.88
C PRO A 86 -2.96 9.89 44.27
N LYS A 87 -2.08 9.00 44.75
CA LYS A 87 -2.26 7.64 45.27
C LYS A 87 -3.51 7.44 46.14
N PHE A 88 -4.30 6.42 45.80
CA PHE A 88 -5.07 5.66 46.79
C PHE A 88 -4.46 4.25 46.93
N LEU A 89 -3.96 3.97 48.13
CA LEU A 89 -3.47 2.67 48.58
C LEU A 89 -4.66 1.79 48.97
N HIS A 90 -4.76 0.57 48.42
CA HIS A 90 -4.78 -0.66 49.23
C HIS A 90 -4.79 -1.96 48.40
N SER A 91 -3.94 -2.89 48.85
CA SER A 91 -3.98 -4.37 48.73
C SER A 91 -3.86 -5.06 47.37
N HIS A 92 -2.61 -5.44 47.05
CA HIS A 92 -2.16 -6.78 46.66
C HIS A 92 -3.06 -7.67 45.77
N GLN A 93 -2.98 -7.44 44.47
CA GLN A 93 -2.72 -8.53 43.51
C GLN A 93 -1.57 -8.08 42.60
N HIS A 94 -0.45 -8.80 42.65
CA HIS A 94 0.65 -8.63 41.71
C HIS A 94 0.17 -9.02 40.30
N TYR A 95 -0.41 -8.08 39.56
CA TYR A 95 -0.31 -8.11 38.10
C TYR A 95 1.10 -7.63 37.77
N SER A 96 2.05 -8.56 37.72
CA SER A 96 3.26 -8.31 36.95
C SER A 96 2.79 -8.10 35.51
N TYR A 97 2.84 -6.84 35.05
CA TYR A 97 2.85 -6.58 33.62
C TYR A 97 4.12 -7.25 33.10
N MET A 98 3.96 -8.47 32.60
CA MET A 98 4.96 -9.12 31.76
C MET A 98 5.26 -8.15 30.62
N SER A 99 6.41 -7.49 30.71
CA SER A 99 6.96 -6.72 29.60
C SER A 99 7.26 -7.70 28.49
N TYR A 100 6.36 -7.83 27.52
CA TYR A 100 6.58 -8.66 26.34
C TYR A 100 7.81 -8.13 25.57
N PRO A 101 8.84 -8.95 25.32
CA PRO A 101 10.03 -8.55 24.57
C PRO A 101 9.79 -8.42 23.04
N GLN A 102 8.52 -8.39 22.58
CA GLN A 102 8.15 -8.30 21.16
C GLN A 102 8.13 -6.87 20.59
N LYS A 103 8.21 -5.84 21.44
CA LYS A 103 8.00 -4.42 21.08
C LYS A 103 8.97 -3.81 20.06
N GLU A 104 10.06 -4.51 19.70
CA GLU A 104 11.12 -3.96 18.85
C GLU A 104 11.42 -4.80 17.59
N LYS A 105 10.71 -5.92 17.34
CA LYS A 105 11.13 -6.90 16.32
C LYS A 105 10.37 -6.83 14.98
N LEU A 106 9.18 -6.24 14.94
CA LEU A 106 8.31 -6.32 13.75
C LEU A 106 8.89 -5.63 12.50
N LYS A 107 9.54 -4.46 12.67
CA LYS A 107 10.18 -3.77 11.55
C LYS A 107 11.43 -4.52 11.06
N PRO A 108 12.39 -4.92 11.93
CA PRO A 108 13.52 -5.76 11.52
C PRO A 108 13.09 -7.05 10.79
N GLU A 109 12.11 -7.79 11.31
CA GLU A 109 11.59 -9.01 10.67
C GLU A 109 10.98 -8.73 9.30
N PHE A 110 10.22 -7.65 9.16
CA PHE A 110 9.69 -7.24 7.86
C PHE A 110 10.81 -6.89 6.87
N LEU A 111 11.85 -6.19 7.32
CA LEU A 111 13.00 -5.83 6.49
C LEU A 111 13.81 -7.06 6.07
N GLU A 112 13.90 -8.10 6.89
CA GLU A 112 14.54 -9.37 6.54
C GLU A 112 13.81 -10.10 5.40
N GLY A 113 12.48 -10.08 5.41
CA GLY A 113 11.65 -10.69 4.34
C GLY A 113 11.50 -9.84 3.07
N LEU A 114 11.83 -8.55 3.13
CA LEU A 114 11.60 -7.61 2.02
C LEU A 114 12.39 -7.94 0.74
N PRO A 115 13.68 -8.32 0.79
CA PRO A 115 14.43 -8.70 -0.42
C PRO A 115 13.80 -9.87 -1.18
N GLU A 116 13.35 -10.91 -0.49
CA GLU A 116 12.71 -12.06 -1.16
C GLU A 116 11.39 -11.65 -1.81
N LYS A 117 10.61 -10.77 -1.17
CA LYS A 117 9.40 -10.20 -1.79
C LYS A 117 9.74 -9.42 -3.07
N MET A 118 10.73 -8.53 -3.03
CA MET A 118 11.14 -7.75 -4.21
C MET A 118 11.66 -8.65 -5.32
N LYS A 119 12.36 -9.74 -4.97
CA LYS A 119 12.80 -10.77 -5.91
C LYS A 119 11.63 -11.46 -6.61
N LEU A 120 10.55 -11.79 -5.91
CA LEU A 120 9.35 -12.37 -6.53
C LEU A 120 8.72 -11.43 -7.55
N TYR A 121 8.59 -10.13 -7.24
CA TYR A 121 8.11 -9.13 -8.21
C TYR A 121 9.07 -9.01 -9.41
N SER A 122 10.38 -9.00 -9.17
CA SER A 122 11.41 -8.92 -10.20
C SER A 122 11.35 -10.13 -11.15
N GLN A 123 11.21 -11.35 -10.61
CA GLN A 123 11.06 -12.58 -11.38
C GLN A 123 9.76 -12.60 -12.17
N PHE A 124 8.67 -12.15 -11.56
CA PHE A 124 7.36 -12.12 -12.21
C PHE A 124 7.30 -11.12 -13.37
N LEU A 125 7.90 -9.93 -13.21
CA LEU A 125 8.09 -8.97 -14.31
C LEU A 125 8.99 -9.57 -15.41
N GLY A 126 10.08 -10.23 -15.00
CA GLY A 126 11.03 -10.85 -15.91
C GLY A 126 11.66 -9.82 -16.85
N LYS A 127 11.51 -10.06 -18.15
CA LYS A 127 12.04 -9.19 -19.22
C LYS A 127 10.97 -8.28 -19.85
N HIS A 128 9.70 -8.42 -19.44
CA HIS A 128 8.63 -7.62 -20.02
C HIS A 128 8.76 -6.15 -19.60
N PRO A 129 8.36 -5.20 -20.47
CA PRO A 129 8.32 -3.80 -20.11
C PRO A 129 7.27 -3.49 -19.02
N TRP A 130 6.18 -4.27 -19.00
CA TRP A 130 5.04 -4.14 -18.10
C TRP A 130 4.69 -5.50 -17.48
N PHE A 131 3.98 -5.49 -16.36
CA PHE A 131 3.71 -6.70 -15.59
C PHE A 131 2.78 -7.69 -16.29
N ALA A 132 1.84 -7.21 -17.10
CA ALA A 132 0.98 -8.10 -17.89
C ALA A 132 1.69 -8.64 -19.14
N GLY A 133 2.66 -7.91 -19.70
CA GLY A 133 3.35 -8.25 -20.94
C GLY A 133 3.90 -7.01 -21.64
N GLU A 134 3.65 -6.89 -22.94
CA GLU A 134 4.21 -5.82 -23.79
C GLU A 134 3.46 -4.48 -23.67
N LYS A 135 2.19 -4.52 -23.26
CA LYS A 135 1.34 -3.34 -23.09
C LYS A 135 1.13 -3.02 -21.61
N ILE A 136 1.04 -1.73 -21.30
CA ILE A 136 0.64 -1.28 -19.97
C ILE A 136 -0.82 -1.65 -19.70
N THR A 137 -1.09 -2.10 -18.48
CA THR A 137 -2.44 -2.37 -17.99
C THR A 137 -2.65 -1.69 -16.63
N PHE A 138 -3.87 -1.75 -16.09
CA PHE A 138 -4.14 -1.15 -14.78
C PHE A 138 -3.32 -1.79 -13.64
N VAL A 139 -2.85 -3.03 -13.80
CA VAL A 139 -2.06 -3.70 -12.76
C VAL A 139 -0.68 -3.07 -12.57
N ASP A 140 -0.14 -2.40 -13.60
CA ASP A 140 1.11 -1.65 -13.51
C ASP A 140 0.99 -0.45 -12.59
N PHE A 141 -0.18 0.19 -12.52
CA PHE A 141 -0.45 1.28 -11.58
C PHE A 141 -0.50 0.74 -10.14
N ILE A 142 -1.07 -0.45 -9.95
CA ILE A 142 -1.10 -1.11 -8.64
C ILE A 142 0.32 -1.50 -8.21
N ALA A 143 1.10 -2.08 -9.11
CA ALA A 143 2.47 -2.50 -8.86
C ALA A 143 3.39 -1.32 -8.58
N TYR A 144 3.29 -0.22 -9.35
CA TYR A 144 4.04 1.01 -9.11
C TYR A 144 3.80 1.54 -7.70
N ASP A 145 2.54 1.68 -7.28
CA ASP A 145 2.20 2.19 -5.95
C ASP A 145 2.72 1.25 -4.83
N VAL A 146 2.65 -0.07 -5.01
CA VAL A 146 3.25 -1.01 -4.04
C VAL A 146 4.77 -0.86 -3.97
N LEU A 147 5.45 -0.85 -5.10
CA LEU A 147 6.92 -0.73 -5.14
C LEU A 147 7.38 0.63 -4.62
N ASP A 148 6.66 1.71 -4.91
CA ASP A 148 6.96 3.04 -4.38
C ASP A 148 6.77 3.11 -2.87
N GLN A 149 5.69 2.53 -2.32
CA GLN A 149 5.49 2.48 -0.87
C GLN A 149 6.63 1.73 -0.17
N HIS A 150 7.09 0.60 -0.74
CA HIS A 150 8.25 -0.13 -0.20
C HIS A 150 9.56 0.65 -0.37
N ARG A 151 9.77 1.33 -1.50
CA ARG A 151 10.92 2.22 -1.73
C ARG A 151 10.93 3.40 -0.73
N LEU A 152 9.76 3.95 -0.40
CA LEU A 152 9.63 5.00 0.61
C LEU A 152 9.91 4.46 2.02
N PHE A 153 9.57 3.18 2.28
CA PHE A 153 9.80 2.51 3.55
C PHE A 153 11.27 2.10 3.77
N GLU A 154 11.90 1.53 2.74
CA GLU A 154 13.31 1.12 2.70
C GLU A 154 13.91 1.56 1.35
N PRO A 155 14.59 2.72 1.28
CA PRO A 155 15.08 3.32 0.03
C PRO A 155 15.93 2.42 -0.85
N LYS A 156 16.64 1.45 -0.27
CA LYS A 156 17.55 0.55 -0.99
C LYS A 156 16.89 -0.77 -1.41
N CYS A 157 15.60 -0.98 -1.13
CA CYS A 157 14.96 -2.28 -1.36
C CYS A 157 14.92 -2.72 -2.83
N LEU A 158 15.10 -1.79 -3.78
CA LEU A 158 15.11 -2.05 -5.22
C LEU A 158 16.53 -2.09 -5.83
N ASP A 159 17.58 -1.81 -5.06
CA ASP A 159 18.94 -1.63 -5.61
C ASP A 159 19.46 -2.88 -6.32
N ALA A 160 19.13 -4.06 -5.78
CA ALA A 160 19.51 -5.36 -6.31
C ALA A 160 18.66 -5.81 -7.52
N PHE A 161 17.63 -5.05 -7.91
CA PHE A 161 16.65 -5.45 -8.93
C PHE A 161 16.59 -4.40 -10.06
N PRO A 162 17.55 -4.41 -11.03
CA PRO A 162 17.60 -3.43 -12.11
C PRO A 162 16.29 -3.33 -12.91
N ASN A 163 15.65 -4.47 -13.21
CA ASN A 163 14.39 -4.47 -13.97
C ASN A 163 13.24 -3.76 -13.25
N LEU A 164 13.19 -3.83 -11.91
CA LEU A 164 12.21 -3.07 -11.12
C LEU A 164 12.53 -1.58 -11.12
N LYS A 165 13.81 -1.19 -11.01
CA LYS A 165 14.21 0.22 -11.15
C LYS A 165 13.87 0.78 -12.52
N ASP A 166 14.10 0.01 -13.58
CA ASP A 166 13.75 0.37 -14.95
C ASP A 166 12.23 0.50 -15.12
N PHE A 167 11.46 -0.40 -14.50
CA PHE A 167 10.00 -0.30 -14.45
C PHE A 167 9.54 1.00 -13.77
N MET A 168 10.08 1.33 -12.59
CA MET A 168 9.74 2.56 -11.88
C MET A 168 10.03 3.80 -12.73
N SER A 169 11.23 3.87 -13.32
CA SER A 169 11.64 4.97 -14.19
C SER A 169 10.75 5.10 -15.43
N ARG A 170 10.41 3.98 -16.07
CA ARG A 170 9.54 3.94 -17.25
C ARG A 170 8.11 4.39 -16.92
N PHE A 171 7.56 3.96 -15.79
CA PHE A 171 6.23 4.39 -15.33
C PHE A 171 6.20 5.89 -15.03
N GLU A 172 7.17 6.40 -14.28
CA GLU A 172 7.31 7.83 -13.95
C GLU A 172 7.58 8.70 -15.20
N GLY A 173 8.22 8.12 -16.22
CA GLY A 173 8.52 8.75 -17.50
C GLY A 173 7.33 8.84 -18.47
N LEU A 174 6.20 8.17 -18.20
CA LEU A 174 5.00 8.32 -19.02
C LEU A 174 4.54 9.78 -18.99
N ARG A 175 4.43 10.43 -20.14
CA ARG A 175 4.16 11.89 -20.24
C ARG A 175 3.08 12.38 -19.29
N LYS A 176 1.91 11.74 -19.29
CA LYS A 176 0.77 12.12 -18.43
C LYS A 176 1.01 11.87 -16.94
N ILE A 177 1.81 10.87 -16.59
CA ILE A 177 2.23 10.58 -15.21
C ILE A 177 3.26 11.60 -14.75
N SER A 178 4.29 11.86 -15.55
CA SER A 178 5.30 12.89 -15.27
C SER A 178 4.67 14.28 -15.08
N ASP A 179 3.74 14.66 -15.96
CA ASP A 179 3.00 15.92 -15.85
C ASP A 179 2.14 15.95 -14.57
N TYR A 180 1.50 14.83 -14.23
CA TYR A 180 0.70 14.72 -13.02
C TYR A 180 1.56 14.87 -11.76
N MET A 181 2.70 14.17 -11.68
CA MET A 181 3.63 14.21 -10.54
C MET A 181 4.24 15.60 -10.28
N LYS A 182 4.33 16.43 -11.31
CA LYS A 182 4.78 17.84 -11.21
C LYS A 182 3.66 18.82 -10.82
N SER A 183 2.41 18.37 -10.84
CA SER A 183 1.25 19.24 -10.58
C SER A 183 0.92 19.31 -9.08
N SER A 184 0.22 20.38 -8.68
CA SER A 184 -0.29 20.55 -7.31
C SER A 184 -1.33 19.50 -6.88
N ARG A 185 -1.83 18.68 -7.82
CA ARG A 185 -2.76 17.58 -7.52
C ARG A 185 -2.06 16.32 -7.03
N PHE A 186 -0.75 16.19 -7.25
CA PHE A 186 -0.01 15.00 -6.84
C PHE A 186 0.14 14.98 -5.32
N LEU A 187 -0.26 13.86 -4.71
CA LEU A 187 -0.23 13.67 -3.26
C LEU A 187 0.59 12.41 -2.91
N PRO A 188 1.93 12.51 -2.83
CA PRO A 188 2.79 11.37 -2.49
C PRO A 188 2.79 11.03 -0.99
N ARG A 189 2.37 11.98 -0.14
CA ARG A 189 2.33 11.84 1.32
C ARG A 189 1.18 12.65 1.94
N PRO A 190 0.63 12.24 3.10
CA PRO A 190 0.94 11.00 3.83
C PRO A 190 0.37 9.76 3.13
N ILE A 191 1.04 8.62 3.27
CA ILE A 191 0.57 7.33 2.72
C ILE A 191 -0.53 6.73 3.59
N PHE A 192 -0.36 6.82 4.92
CA PHE A 192 -1.31 6.27 5.89
C PHE A 192 -2.02 7.36 6.68
N ALA A 193 -3.13 7.01 7.32
CA ALA A 193 -3.90 7.92 8.15
C ALA A 193 -3.13 8.29 9.43
N LYS A 194 -3.59 9.34 10.13
CA LYS A 194 -2.92 9.92 11.30
C LYS A 194 -2.64 8.94 12.45
N MET A 195 -3.40 7.86 12.55
CA MET A 195 -3.24 6.83 13.58
C MET A 195 -2.09 5.84 13.28
N ALA A 196 -1.50 5.88 12.09
CA ALA A 196 -0.33 5.06 11.77
C ALA A 196 0.92 5.53 12.52
N HIS A 197 1.83 4.60 12.79
CA HIS A 197 3.11 4.86 13.44
C HIS A 197 4.22 5.24 12.43
N TRP A 198 3.96 5.14 11.12
CA TRP A 198 4.88 5.53 10.04
C TRP A 198 4.19 6.39 8.98
N ASN A 199 4.91 7.38 8.43
CA ASN A 199 4.46 8.22 7.32
C ASN A 199 3.06 8.85 7.53
N LYS A 200 2.79 9.28 8.77
CA LYS A 200 1.63 10.09 9.13
C LYS A 200 1.93 11.58 8.92
N LYS A 201 0.87 12.37 8.68
CA LYS A 201 0.90 13.84 8.67
C LYS A 201 0.48 14.40 10.02
#